data_AF-A0A7U2MTS9-F1
#
_entry.id   AF-A0A7U2MTS9-F1
#
_cell.length_a   1.000
_cell.length_b   1.000
_cell.length_c   1.000
_cell.angle_alpha   90.00
_cell.angle_beta   90.00
_cell.angle_gamma   90.00
#
_symmetry.space_group_name_H-M   'P 1'
#
loop_
_entity.id
_entity.type
_entity.pdbx_description
1 polymer ?
#
loop_
_entity_poly.entity_id
_entity_poly.type
_entity_poly.pdbx_seq_one_letter_code
_entity_poly.pdbx_strand_id
1 'polypeptide(L)'
;MPFLFFPEEYWLSKTLEVSSPPSVWQLTEKLEEKSEISGRKDIQQLGSMSYARAEFKCCNTSYPYQEALITIYLQLPAEESMGLPPSMRRREATDRKLSRFNQWVEAYRRLTLHDCDFVPRFLGSSHGRQDDDGLVPGGFLSYIVFTSVPGDGLGIGTSGSPRAVLNLSQEDQKRCRKTDIPDGTFWALSAKERAAIRQQFQSDFT
;
A
#
# COMPACT_ATOMS: atom_id res chain seq x y z
N MET A 1 -10.96 -0.95 20.82
CA MET A 1 -10.77 -1.94 19.73
C MET A 1 -10.43 -1.17 18.48
N PRO A 2 -9.44 -1.60 17.66
CA PRO A 2 -9.31 -1.01 16.34
C PRO A 2 -10.58 -1.31 15.54
N PHE A 3 -11.12 -0.30 14.85
CA PHE A 3 -12.24 -0.49 13.95
C PHE A 3 -11.77 -1.30 12.74
N LEU A 4 -12.52 -2.34 12.36
CA LEU A 4 -12.29 -3.11 11.15
C LEU A 4 -13.12 -2.50 10.02
N PHE A 5 -12.45 -2.01 8.98
CA PHE A 5 -13.06 -1.37 7.82
C PHE A 5 -13.06 -2.28 6.58
N PHE A 6 -12.26 -3.35 6.63
CA PHE A 6 -12.24 -4.40 5.61
C PHE A 6 -12.64 -5.78 6.17
N PRO A 7 -13.90 -5.96 6.61
CA PRO A 7 -14.41 -7.27 7.02
C PRO A 7 -14.32 -8.28 5.86
N GLU A 8 -13.74 -9.45 6.13
CA GLU A 8 -13.46 -10.46 5.10
C GLU A 8 -14.76 -11.01 4.49
N GLU A 9 -15.81 -11.13 5.29
CA GLU A 9 -17.15 -11.53 4.86
C GLU A 9 -17.79 -10.60 3.82
N TYR A 10 -17.35 -9.35 3.75
CA TYR A 10 -17.82 -8.37 2.77
C TYR A 10 -16.87 -8.20 1.59
N TRP A 11 -15.55 -8.29 1.84
CA TRP A 11 -14.54 -7.95 0.83
C TRP A 11 -14.00 -9.16 0.06
N LEU A 12 -13.92 -10.35 0.66
CA LEU A 12 -13.44 -11.53 -0.08
C LEU A 12 -14.42 -11.87 -1.20
N SER A 13 -13.88 -12.35 -2.31
CA SER A 13 -14.61 -12.62 -3.56
C SER A 13 -15.21 -11.40 -4.27
N LYS A 14 -15.12 -10.17 -3.71
CA LYS A 14 -15.50 -8.97 -4.46
C LYS A 14 -14.59 -8.75 -5.65
N THR A 15 -15.17 -8.19 -6.70
CA THR A 15 -14.49 -7.85 -7.93
C THR A 15 -14.33 -6.33 -8.05
N LEU A 16 -13.14 -5.88 -8.46
CA LEU A 16 -12.80 -4.47 -8.61
C LEU A 16 -12.37 -4.16 -10.05
N GLU A 17 -12.96 -3.12 -10.62
CA GLU A 17 -12.70 -2.65 -11.99
C GLU A 17 -11.60 -1.59 -12.02
N VAL A 18 -10.40 -2.01 -12.38
CA VAL A 18 -9.25 -1.12 -12.58
C VAL A 18 -9.42 -0.38 -13.90
N SER A 19 -9.17 0.93 -13.91
CA SER A 19 -9.42 1.78 -15.07
C SER A 19 -8.19 2.06 -15.93
N SER A 20 -6.97 1.98 -15.37
CA SER A 20 -5.74 2.34 -16.11
C SER A 20 -4.55 1.40 -15.81
N PRO A 21 -4.28 0.40 -16.66
CA PRO A 21 -5.11 -0.06 -17.78
C PRO A 21 -6.40 -0.76 -17.32
N PRO A 22 -7.46 -0.80 -18.17
CA PRO A 22 -8.70 -1.52 -17.89
C PRO A 22 -8.47 -3.00 -17.58
N SER A 23 -8.86 -3.45 -16.39
CA SER A 23 -8.78 -4.84 -15.96
C SER A 23 -9.69 -5.11 -14.76
N VAL A 24 -9.99 -6.37 -14.47
CA VAL A 24 -10.98 -6.74 -13.46
C VAL A 24 -10.39 -7.81 -12.53
N TRP A 25 -10.32 -7.49 -11.23
CA TRP A 25 -9.59 -8.29 -10.24
C TRP A 25 -10.50 -8.75 -9.11
N GLN A 26 -10.46 -10.03 -8.78
CA GLN A 26 -11.22 -10.60 -7.67
C GLN A 26 -10.32 -10.74 -6.43
N LEU A 27 -10.80 -10.27 -5.28
CA LEU A 27 -10.08 -10.36 -4.00
C LEU A 27 -10.14 -11.78 -3.43
N THR A 28 -9.00 -12.35 -3.05
CA THR A 28 -8.89 -13.75 -2.63
C THR A 28 -8.44 -13.93 -1.18
N GLU A 29 -7.55 -13.07 -0.68
CA GLU A 29 -7.00 -13.17 0.68
C GLU A 29 -6.65 -11.77 1.21
N LYS A 30 -6.99 -11.46 2.46
CA LYS A 30 -6.58 -10.20 3.12
C LYS A 30 -5.22 -10.38 3.78
N LEU A 31 -4.27 -9.49 3.49
CA LEU A 31 -2.90 -9.54 4.02
C LEU A 31 -2.67 -8.57 5.16
N GLU A 32 -3.12 -7.33 5.00
CA GLU A 32 -2.90 -6.27 5.98
C GLU A 32 -4.06 -5.29 5.96
N GLU A 33 -4.34 -4.68 7.12
CA GLU A 33 -5.27 -3.57 7.27
C GLU A 33 -4.71 -2.54 8.24
N LYS A 34 -4.78 -1.25 7.85
CA LYS A 34 -4.39 -0.09 8.64
C LYS A 34 -5.41 1.03 8.46
N SER A 35 -5.51 1.91 9.44
CA SER A 35 -6.38 3.08 9.35
C SER A 35 -5.72 4.30 9.96
N GLU A 36 -5.95 5.45 9.33
CA GLU A 36 -5.61 6.77 9.85
C GLU A 36 -6.92 7.54 9.98
N ILE A 37 -7.34 7.79 11.23
CA ILE A 37 -8.57 8.51 11.54
C ILE A 37 -8.17 9.88 12.08
N SER A 38 -8.65 10.94 11.44
CA SER A 38 -8.46 12.32 11.87
C SER A 38 -9.78 12.88 12.42
N GLY A 39 -9.68 13.75 13.42
CA GLY A 39 -10.80 14.57 13.85
C GLY A 39 -11.10 15.70 12.86
N ARG A 40 -12.31 16.27 12.93
CA ARG A 40 -12.75 17.33 12.01
C ARG A 40 -11.85 18.56 12.04
N LYS A 41 -11.30 18.91 13.21
CA LYS A 41 -10.38 20.06 13.35
C LYS A 41 -9.10 19.87 12.54
N ASP A 42 -8.50 18.69 12.60
CA ASP A 42 -7.26 18.39 11.88
C ASP A 42 -7.49 18.34 10.38
N ILE A 43 -8.62 17.77 9.94
CA ILE A 43 -9.02 17.77 8.53
C ILE A 43 -9.15 19.20 7.99
N GLN A 44 -9.75 20.11 8.78
CA GLN A 44 -9.93 21.50 8.38
C GLN A 44 -8.63 22.33 8.40
N GLN A 45 -7.79 22.14 9.41
CA GLN A 45 -6.60 22.97 9.63
C GLN A 45 -5.36 22.46 8.89
N LEU A 46 -5.18 21.14 8.85
CA LEU A 46 -4.00 20.49 8.27
C LEU A 46 -4.28 19.91 6.88
N GLY A 47 -5.54 19.93 6.43
CA GLY A 47 -5.95 19.31 5.18
C GLY A 47 -5.79 17.78 5.18
N SER A 48 -5.72 17.17 6.37
CA SER A 48 -5.65 15.72 6.54
C SER A 48 -6.92 15.03 6.05
N MET A 49 -6.87 13.73 5.86
CA MET A 49 -8.03 12.93 5.45
C MET A 49 -8.04 11.63 6.26
N SER A 50 -9.22 11.24 6.73
CA SER A 50 -9.41 9.92 7.34
C SER A 50 -9.53 8.86 6.25
N TYR A 51 -8.76 7.78 6.35
CA TYR A 51 -8.82 6.67 5.40
C TYR A 51 -8.39 5.35 6.04
N ALA A 52 -8.90 4.25 5.48
CA ALA A 52 -8.39 2.91 5.73
C ALA A 52 -7.60 2.44 4.50
N ARG A 53 -6.52 1.69 4.75
CA ARG A 53 -5.72 1.01 3.75
C ARG A 53 -5.76 -0.48 4.03
N ALA A 54 -6.11 -1.28 3.05
CA ALA A 54 -5.94 -2.73 3.11
C ALA A 54 -5.19 -3.25 1.90
N GLU A 55 -4.46 -4.33 2.11
CA GLU A 55 -3.78 -5.07 1.05
C GLU A 55 -4.36 -6.46 0.95
N PHE A 56 -4.64 -6.89 -0.27
CA PHE A 56 -5.20 -8.20 -0.58
C PHE A 56 -4.39 -8.89 -1.67
N LYS A 57 -4.37 -10.23 -1.64
CA LYS A 57 -4.15 -11.01 -2.86
C LYS A 57 -5.38 -10.93 -3.74
N CYS A 58 -5.16 -10.97 -5.04
CA CYS A 58 -6.22 -10.97 -6.03
C CYS A 58 -5.82 -11.75 -7.27
N CYS A 59 -6.80 -12.17 -8.06
CA CYS A 59 -6.59 -12.80 -9.36
C CYS A 59 -7.34 -12.05 -10.45
N ASN A 60 -6.79 -12.05 -11.66
CA ASN A 60 -7.45 -11.46 -12.81
C ASN A 60 -8.63 -12.34 -13.23
N THR A 61 -9.83 -11.76 -13.33
CA THR A 61 -11.03 -12.52 -13.71
C THR A 61 -11.00 -13.04 -15.15
N SER A 62 -10.26 -12.37 -16.05
CA SER A 62 -10.04 -12.85 -17.43
C SER A 62 -8.96 -13.91 -17.53
N TYR A 63 -8.02 -13.93 -16.59
CA TYR A 63 -6.90 -14.87 -16.53
C TYR A 63 -6.66 -15.30 -15.08
N PRO A 64 -7.42 -16.27 -14.54
CA PRO A 64 -7.40 -16.59 -13.11
C PRO A 64 -6.03 -17.03 -12.56
N TYR A 65 -5.15 -17.55 -13.42
CA TYR A 65 -3.77 -17.90 -13.07
C TYR A 65 -2.85 -16.67 -12.85
N GLN A 66 -3.29 -15.48 -13.24
CA GLN A 66 -2.57 -14.24 -13.01
C GLN A 66 -2.92 -13.72 -11.61
N GLU A 67 -2.09 -14.09 -10.64
CA GLU A 67 -2.16 -13.58 -9.27
C GLU A 67 -1.42 -12.24 -9.12
N ALA A 68 -1.93 -11.40 -8.24
CA ALA A 68 -1.41 -10.07 -7.97
C ALA A 68 -1.71 -9.63 -6.53
N LEU A 69 -1.14 -8.49 -6.16
CA LEU A 69 -1.45 -7.76 -4.95
C LEU A 69 -2.23 -6.49 -5.31
N ILE A 70 -3.21 -6.15 -4.49
CA ILE A 70 -3.98 -4.92 -4.60
C ILE A 70 -3.99 -4.19 -3.27
N THR A 71 -3.56 -2.93 -3.30
CA THR A 71 -3.73 -2.01 -2.17
C THR A 71 -4.98 -1.16 -2.41
N ILE A 72 -5.92 -1.19 -1.47
CA ILE A 72 -7.17 -0.43 -1.49
C ILE A 72 -7.11 0.69 -0.44
N TYR A 73 -7.49 1.89 -0.83
CA TYR A 73 -7.68 3.07 0.02
C TYR A 73 -9.16 3.45 0.03
N LEU A 74 -9.76 3.42 1.21
CA LEU A 74 -11.17 3.69 1.45
C LEU A 74 -11.30 4.95 2.30
N GLN A 75 -12.04 5.96 1.84
CA GLN A 75 -12.30 7.14 2.66
C GLN A 75 -13.10 6.77 3.90
N LEU A 76 -12.68 7.26 5.05
CA LEU A 76 -13.40 7.17 6.32
C LEU A 76 -14.03 8.53 6.67
N PRO A 77 -15.12 8.54 7.45
CA PRO A 77 -15.61 9.77 8.04
C PRO A 77 -14.61 10.33 9.05
N ALA A 78 -14.77 11.60 9.43
CA ALA A 78 -14.12 12.16 10.61
C ALA A 78 -14.47 11.33 11.86
N GLU A 79 -13.58 11.30 12.85
CA GLU A 79 -13.78 10.55 14.09
C GLU A 79 -15.17 10.81 14.72
N GLU A 80 -15.56 12.08 14.76
CA GLU A 80 -16.82 12.54 15.34
C GLU A 80 -18.06 12.11 14.52
N SER A 81 -17.85 11.74 13.25
CA SER A 81 -18.89 11.37 12.29
C SER A 81 -19.02 9.86 12.08
N MET A 82 -18.13 9.05 12.66
CA MET A 82 -18.13 7.58 12.53
C MET A 82 -19.48 6.93 12.87
N GLY A 83 -20.12 7.39 13.95
CA GLY A 83 -21.41 6.86 14.42
C GLY A 83 -22.65 7.50 13.76
N LEU A 84 -22.47 8.43 12.82
CA LEU A 84 -23.58 9.15 12.19
C LEU A 84 -24.20 8.34 11.04
N PRO A 85 -25.48 8.60 10.70
CA PRO A 85 -26.13 7.94 9.57
C PRO A 85 -25.43 8.25 8.23
N PRO A 86 -25.53 7.35 7.23
CA PRO A 86 -24.89 7.51 5.91
C PRO A 86 -25.16 8.86 5.25
N SER A 87 -26.38 9.40 5.38
CA SER A 87 -26.79 10.71 4.84
C SER A 87 -25.97 11.88 5.40
N MET A 88 -25.53 11.79 6.66
CA MET A 88 -24.68 12.78 7.29
C MET A 88 -23.21 12.58 6.91
N ARG A 89 -22.73 11.32 6.89
CA ARG A 89 -21.36 10.98 6.47
C ARG A 89 -21.10 11.36 5.01
N ARG A 90 -22.08 11.22 4.11
CA ARG A 90 -22.01 11.64 2.70
C ARG A 90 -21.56 13.10 2.53
N ARG A 91 -21.87 13.98 3.49
CA ARG A 91 -21.47 15.40 3.43
C ARG A 91 -19.96 15.60 3.51
N GLU A 92 -19.22 14.60 3.98
CA GLU A 92 -17.76 14.60 4.07
C GLU A 92 -17.10 13.95 2.84
N ALA A 93 -17.88 13.43 1.89
CA ALA A 93 -17.38 12.83 0.66
C ALA A 93 -16.46 13.80 -0.10
N THR A 94 -15.31 13.29 -0.54
CA THR A 94 -14.38 14.05 -1.37
C THR A 94 -13.83 13.19 -2.50
N ASP A 95 -13.63 13.81 -3.65
CA ASP A 95 -12.94 13.22 -4.82
C ASP A 95 -11.42 13.46 -4.76
N ARG A 96 -10.92 14.00 -3.63
CA ARG A 96 -9.49 14.25 -3.46
C ARG A 96 -8.76 12.91 -3.32
N LYS A 97 -7.78 12.70 -4.19
CA LYS A 97 -6.80 11.62 -4.03
C LYS A 97 -5.91 11.90 -2.83
N LEU A 98 -5.54 10.84 -2.11
CA LEU A 98 -4.45 10.91 -1.13
C LEU A 98 -3.17 11.38 -1.84
N SER A 99 -2.48 12.37 -1.28
CA SER A 99 -1.27 12.94 -1.90
C SER A 99 -0.26 11.86 -2.30
N ARG A 100 -0.04 10.88 -1.41
CA ARG A 100 0.86 9.75 -1.65
C ARG A 100 0.34 8.78 -2.73
N PHE A 101 -0.97 8.67 -2.96
CA PHE A 101 -1.53 7.72 -3.93
C PHE A 101 -1.03 7.98 -5.35
N ASN A 102 -1.08 9.24 -5.81
CA ASN A 102 -0.57 9.59 -7.14
C ASN A 102 0.94 9.36 -7.24
N GLN A 103 1.68 9.65 -6.17
CA GLN A 103 3.13 9.41 -6.12
C GLN A 103 3.45 7.92 -6.24
N TRP A 104 2.70 7.05 -5.56
CA TRP A 104 2.84 5.60 -5.66
C TRP A 104 2.51 5.09 -7.07
N VAL A 105 1.39 5.51 -7.65
CA VAL A 105 1.01 5.12 -9.02
C VAL A 105 2.10 5.51 -10.01
N GLU A 106 2.60 6.75 -9.93
CA GLU A 106 3.63 7.23 -10.85
C GLU A 106 4.96 6.51 -10.64
N ALA A 107 5.35 6.24 -9.39
CA ALA A 107 6.56 5.49 -9.08
C ALA A 107 6.51 4.07 -9.68
N TYR A 108 5.44 3.31 -9.39
CA TYR A 108 5.27 1.96 -9.93
C TYR A 108 5.23 1.96 -11.47
N ARG A 109 4.52 2.92 -12.08
CA ARG A 109 4.45 3.06 -13.53
C ARG A 109 5.83 3.29 -14.14
N ARG A 110 6.63 4.21 -13.60
CA ARG A 110 7.99 4.49 -14.09
C ARG A 110 8.93 3.31 -13.91
N LEU A 111 8.91 2.69 -12.73
CA LEU A 111 9.78 1.54 -12.45
C LEU A 111 9.47 0.35 -13.36
N THR A 112 8.18 0.15 -13.67
CA THR A 112 7.74 -0.86 -14.65
C THR A 112 8.18 -0.51 -16.06
N LEU A 113 8.06 0.76 -16.46
CA LEU A 113 8.51 1.23 -17.78
C LEU A 113 10.01 1.03 -18.00
N HIS A 114 10.80 1.11 -16.93
CA HIS A 114 12.25 0.89 -16.95
C HIS A 114 12.66 -0.56 -16.65
N ASP A 115 11.71 -1.51 -16.63
CA ASP A 115 11.93 -2.93 -16.37
C ASP A 115 12.79 -3.21 -15.13
N CYS A 116 12.48 -2.51 -14.03
CA CYS A 116 13.17 -2.71 -12.77
C CYS A 116 12.76 -4.05 -12.12
N ASP A 117 13.68 -5.02 -12.08
CA ASP A 117 13.44 -6.36 -11.53
C ASP A 117 13.22 -6.39 -10.00
N PHE A 118 13.58 -5.31 -9.31
CA PHE A 118 13.58 -5.26 -7.84
C PHE A 118 12.28 -4.72 -7.24
N VAL A 119 11.29 -4.39 -8.07
CA VAL A 119 10.00 -3.89 -7.60
C VAL A 119 8.84 -4.65 -8.24
N PRO A 120 7.68 -4.71 -7.55
CA PRO A 120 6.45 -5.16 -8.18
C PRO A 120 6.15 -4.41 -9.48
N ARG A 121 5.77 -5.14 -10.53
CA ARG A 121 5.32 -4.53 -11.79
C ARG A 121 3.92 -3.96 -11.63
N PHE A 122 3.71 -2.75 -12.11
CA PHE A 122 2.43 -2.07 -12.13
C PHE A 122 1.47 -2.77 -13.08
N LEU A 123 0.30 -3.16 -12.57
CA LEU A 123 -0.75 -3.80 -13.35
C LEU A 123 -1.94 -2.86 -13.60
N GLY A 124 -2.15 -1.89 -12.71
CA GLY A 124 -3.07 -0.78 -12.96
C GLY A 124 -3.48 -0.03 -11.72
N SER A 125 -4.25 1.04 -11.90
CA SER A 125 -4.86 1.77 -10.79
C SER A 125 -6.24 2.31 -11.15
N SER A 126 -7.03 2.59 -10.11
CA SER A 126 -8.34 3.21 -10.23
C SER A 126 -8.56 4.19 -9.09
N HIS A 127 -9.35 5.22 -9.37
CA HIS A 127 -9.86 6.14 -8.37
C HIS A 127 -11.32 6.40 -8.70
N GLY A 128 -12.20 5.98 -7.80
CA GLY A 128 -13.63 6.13 -7.94
C GLY A 128 -14.27 6.53 -6.61
N ARG A 129 -15.56 6.28 -6.50
CA ARG A 129 -16.37 6.63 -5.34
C ARG A 129 -17.00 5.39 -4.72
N GLN A 130 -17.22 5.47 -3.42
CA GLN A 130 -18.00 4.50 -2.67
C GLN A 130 -19.47 4.57 -3.08
N ASP A 131 -20.12 3.43 -3.03
CA ASP A 131 -21.57 3.29 -3.22
C ASP A 131 -22.36 3.94 -2.06
N ASP A 132 -23.68 3.85 -2.14
CA ASP A 132 -24.58 4.47 -1.16
C ASP A 132 -24.53 3.81 0.23
N ASP A 133 -24.03 2.57 0.30
CA ASP A 133 -23.86 1.80 1.53
C ASP A 133 -22.46 1.96 2.16
N GLY A 134 -21.58 2.73 1.50
CA GLY A 134 -20.21 2.97 1.94
C GLY A 134 -20.06 3.67 3.30
N LEU A 135 -18.84 3.60 3.84
CA LEU A 135 -18.45 4.30 5.07
C LEU A 135 -18.46 5.83 4.91
N VAL A 136 -18.27 6.31 3.69
CA VAL A 136 -18.62 7.67 3.31
C VAL A 136 -19.29 7.56 1.95
N PRO A 137 -20.63 7.55 1.87
CA PRO A 137 -21.31 7.43 0.58
C PRO A 137 -20.84 8.52 -0.39
N GLY A 138 -20.40 8.14 -1.58
CA GLY A 138 -19.80 9.05 -2.56
C GLY A 138 -18.38 9.54 -2.24
N GLY A 139 -17.79 9.16 -1.10
CA GLY A 139 -16.38 9.39 -0.77
C GLY A 139 -15.46 8.53 -1.61
N PHE A 140 -14.16 8.78 -1.59
CA PHE A 140 -13.25 8.07 -2.51
C PHE A 140 -13.09 6.57 -2.17
N LEU A 141 -12.84 5.80 -3.23
CA LEU A 141 -12.33 4.43 -3.21
C LEU A 141 -11.24 4.32 -4.28
N SER A 142 -9.99 4.17 -3.85
CA SER A 142 -8.84 4.14 -4.77
C SER A 142 -8.08 2.85 -4.60
N TYR A 143 -7.51 2.31 -5.66
CA TYR A 143 -6.67 1.12 -5.55
C TYR A 143 -5.58 1.06 -6.61
N ILE A 144 -4.52 0.34 -6.27
CA ILE A 144 -3.35 0.08 -7.11
C ILE A 144 -3.14 -1.43 -7.12
N VAL A 145 -2.98 -1.99 -8.32
CA VAL A 145 -2.69 -3.41 -8.54
C VAL A 145 -1.26 -3.55 -9.07
N PHE A 146 -0.52 -4.49 -8.50
CA PHE A 146 0.85 -4.80 -8.88
C PHE A 146 1.13 -6.29 -8.72
N THR A 147 2.13 -6.81 -9.42
CA THR A 147 2.49 -8.23 -9.34
C THR A 147 2.92 -8.61 -7.93
N SER A 148 2.71 -9.87 -7.54
CA SER A 148 3.46 -10.41 -6.40
C SER A 148 4.94 -10.51 -6.77
N VAL A 149 5.83 -10.20 -5.83
CA VAL A 149 7.26 -10.47 -5.97
C VAL A 149 7.60 -11.76 -5.22
N PRO A 150 8.43 -12.65 -5.78
CA PRO A 150 8.88 -13.84 -5.06
C PRO A 150 9.79 -13.43 -3.89
N GLY A 151 9.61 -14.07 -2.74
CA GLY A 151 10.44 -13.88 -1.54
C GLY A 151 9.63 -13.53 -0.30
N ASP A 152 10.32 -13.44 0.84
CA ASP A 152 9.72 -13.08 2.12
C ASP A 152 9.87 -11.58 2.40
N GLY A 153 8.81 -10.97 2.94
CA GLY A 153 8.83 -9.58 3.35
C GLY A 153 9.85 -9.35 4.46
N LEU A 154 10.91 -8.58 4.17
CA LEU A 154 11.99 -8.29 5.12
C LEU A 154 11.60 -7.29 6.23
N GLY A 155 10.37 -6.77 6.24
CA GLY A 155 9.89 -5.89 7.31
C GLY A 155 8.39 -5.65 7.27
N ILE A 156 7.73 -5.93 8.39
CA ILE A 156 6.41 -5.37 8.71
C ILE A 156 6.72 -4.16 9.57
N GLY A 157 6.62 -2.96 9.00
CA GLY A 157 7.06 -1.73 9.63
C GLY A 157 6.57 -1.59 11.08
N THR A 158 7.52 -1.68 12.01
CA THR A 158 7.57 -0.71 13.10
C THR A 158 9.00 -0.20 13.09
N SER A 159 9.18 1.12 13.11
CA SER A 159 10.33 1.64 13.85
C SER A 159 10.24 1.02 15.25
N GLY A 160 10.99 -0.06 15.50
CA GLY A 160 11.23 -0.57 16.85
C GLY A 160 10.75 -1.98 17.23
N SER A 161 10.31 -2.90 16.37
CA SER A 161 10.12 -4.31 16.80
C SER A 161 10.17 -5.38 15.69
N PRO A 162 11.15 -6.30 15.72
CA PRO A 162 11.34 -7.38 14.73
C PRO A 162 10.48 -8.60 15.09
N ARG A 163 9.16 -8.52 14.94
CA ARG A 163 8.29 -9.69 15.16
C ARG A 163 8.29 -10.70 14.00
N ALA A 164 8.72 -10.32 12.80
CA ALA A 164 8.67 -11.17 11.62
C ALA A 164 9.92 -12.05 11.39
N VAL A 165 11.07 -11.73 12.01
CA VAL A 165 12.29 -12.56 11.86
C VAL A 165 12.06 -13.98 12.41
N LEU A 166 11.10 -14.18 13.32
CA LEU A 166 10.86 -15.49 13.95
C LEU A 166 10.07 -16.47 13.07
N ASN A 167 9.42 -16.02 12.00
CA ASN A 167 8.62 -16.87 11.11
C ASN A 167 9.36 -17.31 9.84
N LEU A 168 10.60 -16.86 9.65
CA LEU A 168 11.46 -17.28 8.55
C LEU A 168 12.06 -18.68 8.83
N SER A 169 12.44 -19.41 7.79
CA SER A 169 13.22 -20.65 7.94
C SER A 169 14.52 -20.37 8.72
N GLN A 170 15.11 -21.35 9.40
CA GLN A 170 16.37 -21.11 10.13
C GLN A 170 17.50 -20.59 9.23
N GLU A 171 17.51 -20.96 7.95
CA GLU A 171 18.45 -20.46 6.96
C GLU A 171 18.17 -18.99 6.62
N ASP A 172 16.91 -18.62 6.40
CA ASP A 172 16.52 -17.24 6.10
C ASP A 172 16.65 -16.33 7.32
N GLN A 173 16.45 -16.85 8.53
CA GLN A 173 16.79 -16.18 9.79
C GLN A 173 18.28 -15.91 9.88
N LYS A 174 19.14 -16.89 9.56
CA LYS A 174 20.59 -16.70 9.51
C LYS A 174 20.98 -15.67 8.45
N ARG A 175 20.33 -15.67 7.29
CA ARG A 175 20.58 -14.76 6.17
C ARG A 175 20.17 -13.32 6.51
N CYS A 176 19.01 -13.14 7.14
CA CYS A 176 18.53 -11.85 7.64
C CYS A 176 19.38 -11.32 8.80
N ARG A 177 19.77 -12.18 9.76
CA ARG A 177 20.71 -11.79 10.85
C ARG A 177 22.12 -11.50 10.35
N LYS A 178 22.55 -12.11 9.24
CA LYS A 178 23.79 -11.73 8.54
C LYS A 178 23.69 -10.36 7.86
N THR A 179 22.48 -9.86 7.66
CA THR A 179 22.16 -8.57 7.05
C THR A 179 21.46 -7.63 8.03
N ASP A 180 21.68 -7.79 9.34
CA ASP A 180 21.77 -6.63 10.23
C ASP A 180 22.88 -5.75 9.64
N ILE A 181 22.54 -4.94 8.63
CA ILE A 181 23.32 -3.79 8.24
C ILE A 181 23.21 -2.93 9.48
N PRO A 182 24.27 -2.83 10.30
CA PRO A 182 24.23 -1.92 11.43
C PRO A 182 23.87 -0.57 10.84
N ASP A 183 22.84 0.09 11.39
CA ASP A 183 22.65 1.51 11.15
C ASP A 183 24.01 2.18 11.35
N GLY A 184 24.64 2.57 10.25
CA GLY A 184 25.90 3.30 10.29
C GLY A 184 27.17 2.68 9.72
N THR A 185 27.24 1.51 9.06
CA THR A 185 28.54 1.12 8.45
C THR A 185 28.92 2.05 7.30
N PHE A 186 27.99 2.35 6.39
CA PHE A 186 28.25 3.29 5.29
C PHE A 186 28.61 4.69 5.83
N TRP A 187 27.97 5.13 6.90
CA TRP A 187 28.22 6.45 7.50
C TRP A 187 29.47 6.50 8.38
N ALA A 188 29.98 5.35 8.84
CA ALA A 188 31.25 5.21 9.54
C ALA A 188 32.46 5.19 8.59
N LEU A 189 32.25 4.98 7.29
CA LEU A 189 33.32 5.03 6.28
C LEU A 189 33.84 6.46 6.08
N SER A 190 35.14 6.57 5.81
CA SER A 190 35.74 7.85 5.44
C SER A 190 35.07 8.42 4.18
N ALA A 191 35.13 9.74 4.02
CA ALA A 191 34.56 10.39 2.83
C ALA A 191 35.14 9.83 1.52
N LYS A 192 36.41 9.41 1.53
CA LYS A 192 37.10 8.81 0.39
C LYS A 192 36.53 7.43 0.03
N GLU A 193 36.30 6.58 1.02
CA GLU A 193 35.70 5.24 0.81
C GLU A 193 34.25 5.35 0.33
N ARG A 194 33.47 6.26 0.92
CA ARG A 194 32.11 6.54 0.44
C ARG A 194 32.08 7.05 -1.00
N ALA A 195 33.04 7.90 -1.38
CA ALA A 195 33.15 8.40 -2.74
C ALA A 195 33.52 7.30 -3.73
N ALA A 196 34.47 6.41 -3.38
CA ALA A 196 34.85 5.26 -4.21
C ALA A 196 33.65 4.32 -4.45
N ILE A 197 32.88 4.01 -3.40
CA ILE A 197 31.66 3.19 -3.52
C ILE A 197 30.65 3.86 -4.45
N ARG A 198 30.39 5.16 -4.28
CA ARG A 198 29.48 5.92 -5.15
C ARG A 198 29.94 5.90 -6.62
N GLN A 199 31.24 6.02 -6.85
CA GLN A 199 31.82 6.03 -8.18
C GLN A 199 31.70 4.66 -8.86
N GLN A 200 31.88 3.58 -8.09
CA GLN A 200 31.69 2.20 -8.57
C GLN A 200 30.23 1.96 -9.01
N PHE A 201 29.26 2.39 -8.19
CA PHE A 201 27.85 2.30 -8.57
C PHE A 201 27.54 3.14 -9.80
N GLN A 202 28.11 4.34 -9.91
CA GLN A 202 27.91 5.19 -11.09
C GLN A 202 28.51 4.61 -12.36
N SER A 203 29.65 3.93 -12.30
CA SER A 203 30.27 3.30 -13.47
C SER A 203 29.49 2.10 -13.99
N ASP A 204 28.78 1.38 -13.10
CA ASP A 204 27.99 0.20 -13.49
C ASP A 204 26.68 0.57 -14.22
N PHE A 205 26.33 1.86 -14.29
CA PHE A 205 25.17 2.40 -15.04
C PHE A 205 25.56 3.18 -16.31
N THR A 206 26.81 3.04 -16.78
CA THR A 206 27.33 3.59 -18.05
C THR A 206 27.82 2.47 -18.94
#